data_AF-A0A3G6MHN3-F1
#
_entry.id   AF-A0A3G6MHN3-F1
#
_cell.length_a   1.000
_cell.length_b   1.000
_cell.length_c   1.000
_cell.angle_alpha   90.00
_cell.angle_beta   90.00
_cell.angle_gamma   90.00
#
_symmetry.space_group_name_H-M   'P 1'
#
loop_
_entity.id
_entity.type
_entity.pdbx_description
1 polymer ?
#
loop_
_entity_poly.entity_id
_entity_poly.type
_entity_poly.pdbx_seq_one_letter_code
_entity_poly.pdbx_strand_id
1 'polypeptide(L)'
;MFPFVYKFKRTITTDKTPKNVIDSIRDSLMEKKVQNILYTDKTVYFNEGFLRARSNYDYLAMIDKGEFIYDEESKVLTYKVKLW
;
A
#
# COMPACT_ATOMS: atom_id res chain seq x y z
N MET A 1 -11.97 19.29 -5.76
CA MET A 1 -10.71 18.76 -6.31
C MET A 1 -10.96 17.32 -6.72
N PHE A 2 -10.56 16.89 -7.92
CA PHE A 2 -10.85 15.51 -8.38
C PHE A 2 -9.92 14.52 -7.66
N PRO A 3 -10.42 13.34 -7.24
CA PRO A 3 -9.56 12.33 -6.64
C PRO A 3 -8.59 11.77 -7.68
N PHE A 4 -7.29 11.95 -7.45
CA PHE A 4 -6.25 11.41 -8.32
C PHE A 4 -5.95 9.96 -7.96
N VAL A 5 -5.94 9.08 -8.97
CA VAL A 5 -5.53 7.68 -8.79
C VAL A 5 -4.14 7.52 -9.39
N TYR A 6 -3.15 7.21 -8.54
CA TYR A 6 -1.80 6.90 -8.97
C TYR A 6 -1.58 5.40 -8.97
N LYS A 7 -0.86 4.91 -9.98
CA LYS A 7 -0.47 3.51 -10.09
C LYS A 7 1.03 3.43 -10.35
N PHE A 8 1.73 2.78 -9.46
CA PHE A 8 3.15 2.49 -9.54
C PHE A 8 3.35 0.99 -9.71
N LYS A 9 4.34 0.60 -10.50
CA LYS A 9 4.73 -0.80 -10.69
C LYS A 9 6.23 -0.91 -10.46
N ARG A 10 6.64 -1.92 -9.70
CA ARG A 10 8.05 -2.20 -9.43
C ARG A 10 8.30 -3.69 -9.53
N THR A 11 9.26 -4.08 -10.36
CA THR A 11 9.73 -5.47 -10.43
C THR A 11 10.64 -5.76 -9.23
N ILE A 12 10.41 -6.88 -8.56
CA ILE A 12 11.25 -7.40 -7.49
C ILE A 12 12.19 -8.45 -8.09
N THR A 13 13.48 -8.16 -8.08
CA THR A 13 14.51 -9.05 -8.65
C THR A 13 14.96 -10.14 -7.68
N THR A 14 14.76 -9.95 -6.38
CA THR A 14 15.02 -10.96 -5.34
C THR A 14 13.95 -12.03 -5.37
N ASP A 15 14.36 -13.29 -5.23
CA ASP A 15 13.43 -14.40 -5.02
C ASP A 15 12.78 -14.28 -3.64
N LYS A 16 11.62 -13.63 -3.62
CA LYS A 16 10.77 -13.50 -2.44
C LYS A 16 9.44 -14.18 -2.71
N THR A 17 9.01 -15.00 -1.77
CA THR A 17 7.65 -15.56 -1.78
C THR A 17 6.62 -14.43 -1.60
N PRO A 18 5.40 -14.58 -2.13
CA PRO A 18 4.33 -13.59 -1.97
C PRO A 18 4.10 -13.24 -0.52
N LYS A 19 4.06 -14.26 0.35
CA LYS A 19 3.87 -14.10 1.78
C LYS A 19 4.93 -13.16 2.38
N ASN A 20 6.20 -13.32 2.02
CA ASN A 20 7.28 -12.46 2.52
C ASN A 20 7.11 -11.00 2.06
N VAL A 21 6.65 -10.78 0.83
CA VAL A 21 6.37 -9.44 0.28
C VAL A 21 5.18 -8.81 1.00
N ILE A 22 4.07 -9.55 1.15
CA ILE A 22 2.85 -9.10 1.81
C ILE A 22 3.09 -8.81 3.30
N ASP A 23 3.77 -9.70 4.02
CA ASP A 23 4.11 -9.50 5.43
C ASP A 23 5.01 -8.26 5.60
N SER A 24 6.03 -8.08 4.74
CA SER A 24 6.88 -6.88 4.77
C SER A 24 6.08 -5.58 4.55
N ILE A 25 5.11 -5.59 3.62
CA ILE A 25 4.25 -4.43 3.36
C ILE A 25 3.35 -4.16 4.57
N ARG A 26 2.76 -5.21 5.14
CA ARG A 26 1.90 -5.11 6.31
C ARG A 26 2.67 -4.53 7.50
N ASP A 27 3.86 -5.05 7.79
CA ASP A 27 4.71 -4.56 8.89
C ASP A 27 5.02 -3.08 8.70
N SER A 28 5.40 -2.67 7.48
CA SER A 28 5.66 -1.25 7.17
C SER A 28 4.44 -0.35 7.39
N LEU A 29 3.24 -0.81 7.01
CA LEU A 29 2.00 -0.07 7.25
C LEU A 29 1.65 -0.01 8.75
N MET A 30 1.91 -1.09 9.49
CA MET A 30 1.71 -1.14 10.94
C MET A 30 2.67 -0.22 11.70
N GLU A 31 3.96 -0.18 11.32
CA GLU A 31 4.95 0.78 11.85
C GLU A 31 4.49 2.23 11.63
N LYS A 32 3.89 2.49 10.47
CA LYS A 32 3.30 3.79 10.14
C LYS A 32 1.93 4.02 10.80
N LYS A 33 1.47 3.14 11.68
CA LYS A 33 0.17 3.21 12.37
C LYS A 33 -1.01 3.40 11.43
N VAL A 34 -0.91 2.83 10.22
CA VAL A 34 -2.03 2.81 9.27
C VAL A 34 -3.11 1.90 9.86
N GLN A 35 -4.29 2.43 10.13
CA GLN A 35 -5.47 1.67 10.54
C GLN A 35 -6.25 1.17 9.31
N ASN A 36 -7.15 0.20 9.53
CA ASN A 36 -7.97 -0.46 8.52
C ASN A 36 -7.15 -1.13 7.41
N ILE A 37 -6.11 -1.87 7.80
CA ILE A 37 -5.34 -2.73 6.90
C ILE A 37 -6.08 -4.06 6.76
N LEU A 38 -6.36 -4.46 5.51
CA LEU A 38 -6.86 -5.77 5.13
C LEU A 38 -5.81 -6.42 4.24
N TYR A 39 -5.48 -7.68 4.46
CA TYR A 39 -4.49 -8.37 3.65
C TYR A 39 -4.94 -9.80 3.31
N THR A 40 -4.45 -10.28 2.18
CA THR A 40 -4.65 -11.61 1.60
C THR A 40 -3.30 -12.13 1.11
N ASP A 41 -3.21 -13.36 0.61
CA ASP A 41 -1.95 -13.96 0.14
C ASP A 41 -1.19 -13.17 -0.94
N LYS A 42 -1.89 -12.28 -1.68
CA LYS A 42 -1.31 -11.52 -2.81
C LYS A 42 -1.60 -10.03 -2.77
N THR A 43 -2.39 -9.56 -1.81
CA THR A 43 -2.88 -8.17 -1.81
C THR A 43 -2.96 -7.60 -0.41
N VAL A 44 -2.47 -6.38 -0.22
CA VAL A 44 -2.66 -5.57 0.99
C VAL A 44 -3.47 -4.33 0.62
N TYR A 45 -4.63 -4.16 1.23
CA TYR A 45 -5.46 -2.98 1.14
C TYR A 45 -5.37 -2.19 2.44
N PHE A 46 -5.38 -0.87 2.34
CA PHE A 46 -5.49 0.00 3.52
C PHE A 46 -6.37 1.20 3.22
N ASN A 47 -7.12 1.61 4.25
CA ASN A 47 -7.98 2.78 4.19
C ASN A 47 -7.65 3.71 5.35
N GLU A 48 -7.09 4.88 5.04
CA GLU A 48 -6.78 5.86 6.06
C GLU A 48 -8.05 6.61 6.53
N GLY A 49 -8.99 6.84 5.63
CA GLY A 49 -10.18 7.65 5.88
C GLY A 49 -9.86 9.15 5.90
N PHE A 50 -10.88 9.96 5.59
CA PHE A 50 -10.75 11.38 5.22
C PHE A 50 -10.28 12.33 6.35
N LEU A 51 -10.07 11.86 7.58
CA LEU A 51 -9.80 12.73 8.74
C LEU A 51 -8.81 12.08 9.73
N ARG A 52 -7.59 11.75 9.27
CA ARG A 52 -6.51 11.36 10.18
C ARG A 52 -5.73 12.56 10.65
N ALA A 53 -5.52 12.65 11.96
CA ALA A 53 -4.54 13.54 12.57
C ALA A 53 -3.11 12.98 12.33
N ARG A 54 -2.66 12.99 11.06
CA ARG A 54 -1.25 12.81 10.72
C ARG A 54 -0.60 14.18 10.58
N SER A 55 0.70 14.25 10.86
CA SER A 55 1.48 15.44 10.53
C SER A 55 1.41 15.70 9.03
N ASN A 56 1.28 16.97 8.62
CA ASN A 56 1.28 17.38 7.20
C ASN A 56 2.56 16.97 6.43
N TYR A 57 3.62 16.57 7.15
CA TYR A 57 4.86 16.05 6.58
C TYR A 57 4.83 14.55 6.25
N ASP A 58 3.80 13.81 6.69
CA ASP A 58 3.65 12.40 6.36
C ASP A 58 2.95 12.27 4.99
N TYR A 59 3.59 11.60 4.04
CA TYR A 59 3.04 11.38 2.70
C TYR A 59 1.70 10.61 2.73
N LEU A 60 1.45 9.86 3.80
CA LEU A 60 0.20 9.17 4.04
C LEU A 60 -0.96 10.12 4.32
N ALA A 61 -0.71 11.36 4.77
CA ALA A 61 -1.74 12.35 5.05
C ALA A 61 -2.57 12.75 3.81
N MET A 62 -2.03 12.57 2.60
CA MET A 62 -2.73 12.84 1.34
C MET A 62 -3.42 11.61 0.74
N ILE A 63 -3.24 10.42 1.35
CA ILE A 63 -3.74 9.16 0.81
C ILE A 63 -5.07 8.80 1.51
N ASP A 64 -6.14 8.74 0.74
CA ASP A 64 -7.48 8.29 1.20
C ASP A 64 -7.49 6.76 1.38
N LYS A 65 -7.08 6.07 0.32
CA LYS A 65 -6.97 4.60 0.29
C LYS A 65 -5.84 4.15 -0.62
N GLY A 66 -5.27 2.98 -0.31
CA GLY A 66 -4.27 2.35 -1.14
C GLY A 66 -4.37 0.83 -1.16
N GLU A 67 -3.83 0.25 -2.22
CA GLU A 67 -3.71 -1.19 -2.40
C GLU A 67 -2.33 -1.54 -2.96
N PHE A 68 -1.76 -2.62 -2.46
CA PHE A 68 -0.57 -3.28 -2.97
C PHE A 68 -0.98 -4.65 -3.49
N ILE A 69 -0.60 -4.96 -4.73
CA ILE A 69 -0.89 -6.24 -5.39
C ILE A 69 0.44 -6.82 -5.84
N TYR A 70 0.79 -8.01 -5.37
CA TYR A 70 1.98 -8.71 -5.79
C TYR A 70 1.63 -9.84 -6.76
N ASP A 71 2.24 -9.79 -7.94
CA ASP A 71 2.15 -10.82 -8.98
C ASP A 71 3.38 -11.72 -8.89
N GLU A 72 3.20 -12.98 -8.52
CA GLU A 72 4.30 -13.95 -8.34
C GLU A 72 4.94 -14.34 -9.67
N GLU A 73 4.11 -14.55 -10.71
CA GLU A 73 4.58 -15.00 -12.03
C GLU A 73 5.47 -13.96 -12.69
N SER A 74 5.07 -12.68 -12.60
CA SER A 74 5.80 -11.55 -13.16
C SER A 74 6.82 -10.96 -12.18
N LYS A 75 6.79 -11.38 -10.90
CA LYS A 75 7.52 -10.75 -9.78
C LYS A 75 7.32 -9.24 -9.70
N VAL A 76 6.11 -8.76 -10.02
CA VAL A 76 5.77 -7.34 -10.05
C VAL A 76 4.91 -6.96 -8.84
N LEU A 77 5.38 -5.98 -8.07
CA LEU A 77 4.57 -5.29 -7.07
C LEU A 77 3.91 -4.07 -7.70
N THR A 78 2.59 -4.07 -7.71
CA THR A 78 1.76 -2.93 -8.11
C THR A 78 1.27 -2.20 -6.87
N TYR A 79 1.49 -0.90 -6.81
CA TYR A 79 0.96 -0.02 -5.78
C TYR A 79 -0.03 0.95 -6.40
N LYS A 80 -1.24 1.02 -5.86
CA LYS A 80 -2.28 1.93 -6.34
C LYS A 80 -2.84 2.72 -5.18
N VAL A 81 -2.85 4.04 -5.31
CA VAL A 81 -3.39 4.94 -4.29
C VAL A 81 -4.36 5.92 -4.89
N LYS A 82 -5.33 6.30 -4.07
CA LYS A 82 -6.23 7.41 -4.32
C LYS A 82 -5.85 8.55 -3.38
N LEU A 83 -5.49 9.69 -3.95
CA LEU A 83 -5.27 10.93 -3.21
C LEU A 83 -6.56 11.75 -3.13
N TRP A 84 -6.68 12.57 -2.10
CA TRP A 84 -7.75 13.55 -1.91
C TRP A 84 -7.25 14.99 -2.06
#